data_AF-A0A9W6B560-F1
#
_entry.id   AF-A0A9W6B560-F1
#
_cell.length_a   1.000
_cell.length_b   1.000
_cell.length_c   1.000
_cell.angle_alpha   90.00
_cell.angle_beta   90.00
_cell.angle_gamma   90.00
#
_symmetry.space_group_name_H-M   'P 1'
#
loop_
_entity.id
_entity.type
_entity.pdbx_description
1 polymer ?
#
loop_
_entity_poly.entity_id
_entity_poly.type
_entity_poly.pdbx_seq_one_letter_code
_entity_poly.pdbx_strand_id
1 'polypeptide(L)'
;MVTVKIPNFAFMKLGRSIIAILALSTMIFYIVRPTIVFSYYTIDPKGFIERFCENKDKPKMHCDGKCQLKKVTKSSDTNSQNEPKIELTRELTYCLPTKTTYQFPFHKPISIQETAYRNSYSYQNAQCIFHPPNGIL
;
A
#
# COMPACT_ATOMS: atom_id res chain seq x y z
N MET A 1 -36.82 -47.96 1.95
CA MET A 1 -35.38 -47.79 1.74
C MET A 1 -35.14 -46.46 1.05
N VAL A 2 -34.58 -45.46 1.73
CA VAL A 2 -34.02 -44.27 1.07
C VAL A 2 -32.60 -44.13 1.59
N THR A 3 -31.64 -44.58 0.79
CA THR A 3 -30.21 -44.35 1.06
C THR A 3 -29.88 -42.94 0.59
N VAL A 4 -29.79 -41.99 1.51
CA VAL A 4 -29.27 -40.65 1.23
C VAL A 4 -27.76 -40.79 0.99
N LYS A 5 -27.34 -40.59 -0.27
CA LYS A 5 -25.92 -40.56 -0.64
C LYS A 5 -25.35 -39.21 -0.18
N ILE A 6 -24.75 -39.20 1.00
CA ILE A 6 -24.00 -38.04 1.51
C ILE A 6 -22.76 -37.88 0.61
N PRO A 7 -22.59 -36.76 -0.12
CA PRO A 7 -21.40 -36.57 -0.93
C PRO A 7 -20.17 -36.48 -0.02
N ASN A 8 -19.06 -37.10 -0.45
CA ASN A 8 -17.80 -37.13 0.28
C ASN A 8 -17.37 -35.71 0.68
N PHE A 9 -17.36 -35.42 1.98
CA PHE A 9 -17.00 -34.11 2.57
C PHE A 9 -15.64 -33.58 2.09
N ALA A 10 -14.74 -34.49 1.67
CA ALA A 10 -13.44 -34.18 1.08
C ALA A 10 -13.52 -33.53 -0.32
N PHE A 11 -14.44 -33.96 -1.19
CA PHE A 11 -14.64 -33.36 -2.53
C PHE A 11 -15.11 -31.92 -2.44
N MET A 12 -15.94 -31.60 -1.44
CA MET A 12 -16.44 -30.25 -1.19
C MET A 12 -15.36 -29.31 -0.65
N LYS A 13 -14.42 -29.81 0.19
CA LYS A 13 -13.25 -29.04 0.64
C LYS A 13 -12.24 -28.82 -0.48
N LEU A 14 -11.97 -29.85 -1.30
CA LEU A 14 -11.04 -29.77 -2.42
C LEU A 14 -11.51 -28.79 -3.51
N GLY A 15 -12.80 -28.80 -3.86
CA GLY A 15 -13.39 -27.84 -4.80
C GLY A 15 -13.32 -26.39 -4.28
N ARG A 16 -13.59 -26.16 -2.99
CA ARG A 16 -13.47 -24.84 -2.36
C ARG A 16 -12.03 -24.32 -2.37
N SER A 17 -11.05 -25.18 -2.09
CA SER A 17 -9.64 -24.83 -2.17
C SER A 17 -9.20 -24.48 -3.59
N ILE A 18 -9.64 -25.22 -4.60
CA ILE A 18 -9.32 -24.93 -6.01
C ILE A 18 -9.89 -23.56 -6.43
N ILE A 19 -11.15 -23.29 -6.09
CA ILE A 19 -11.78 -21.99 -6.38
C ILE A 19 -11.02 -20.85 -5.68
N ALA A 20 -10.61 -21.04 -4.42
CA ALA A 20 -9.83 -20.06 -3.69
C ALA A 20 -8.46 -19.79 -4.35
N ILE A 21 -7.77 -20.84 -4.81
CA ILE A 21 -6.48 -20.70 -5.51
C ILE A 21 -6.65 -19.97 -6.84
N LEU A 22 -7.71 -20.28 -7.60
CA LEU A 22 -8.01 -19.58 -8.86
C LEU A 22 -8.37 -18.11 -8.63
N ALA A 23 -9.12 -17.79 -7.58
CA ALA A 23 -9.42 -16.41 -7.21
C ALA A 23 -8.17 -15.65 -6.74
N LEU A 24 -7.28 -16.31 -6.00
CA LEU A 24 -6.02 -15.70 -5.56
C LEU A 24 -5.07 -15.45 -6.73
N SER A 25 -4.99 -16.38 -7.69
CA SER A 25 -4.10 -16.26 -8.84
C SER A 25 -4.49 -15.08 -9.75
N THR A 26 -5.78 -14.85 -9.97
CA THR A 26 -6.26 -13.71 -10.76
C THR A 26 -5.95 -12.37 -10.08
N MET A 27 -6.07 -12.30 -8.76
CA MET A 27 -5.71 -11.10 -7.99
C MET A 27 -4.22 -10.80 -8.06
N ILE A 28 -3.37 -11.81 -7.85
CA ILE A 28 -1.91 -11.66 -7.97
C ILE A 28 -1.54 -11.19 -9.38
N PHE A 29 -2.13 -11.82 -10.40
CA PHE A 29 -1.90 -11.44 -11.78
C PHE A 29 -2.26 -9.99 -12.06
N TYR A 30 -3.38 -9.49 -11.53
CA TYR A 30 -3.78 -8.09 -11.69
C TYR A 30 -2.72 -7.12 -11.16
N ILE A 31 -2.09 -7.45 -10.03
CA ILE A 31 -1.02 -6.64 -9.41
C ILE A 31 0.32 -6.75 -10.17
N VAL A 32 0.66 -7.95 -10.64
CA VAL A 32 1.97 -8.25 -11.26
C VAL A 32 2.06 -7.73 -12.70
N ARG A 33 0.92 -7.60 -13.40
CA ARG A 33 0.87 -7.14 -14.79
C ARG A 33 1.54 -5.75 -15.03
N PRO A 34 1.17 -4.67 -14.32
CA PRO A 34 1.78 -3.36 -14.55
C PRO A 34 3.25 -3.31 -14.12
N THR A 35 3.65 -4.05 -13.06
CA THR A 35 5.02 -4.12 -12.59
C THR A 35 5.94 -4.79 -13.60
N ILE A 36 5.50 -5.88 -14.24
CA ILE A 36 6.25 -6.51 -15.34
C ILE A 36 6.46 -5.51 -16.48
N VAL A 37 5.40 -4.83 -16.94
CA VAL A 37 5.49 -3.88 -18.06
C VAL A 37 6.45 -2.73 -17.73
N PHE A 38 6.38 -2.18 -16.52
CA PHE A 38 7.29 -1.12 -16.08
C PHE A 38 8.74 -1.62 -15.98
N SER A 39 8.96 -2.80 -15.39
CA SER A 39 10.29 -3.39 -15.28
C SER A 39 10.92 -3.66 -16.65
N TYR A 40 10.13 -4.06 -17.64
CA TYR A 40 10.63 -4.27 -18.98
C TYR A 40 11.07 -2.96 -19.65
N TYR A 41 10.33 -1.87 -19.44
CA TYR A 41 10.71 -0.54 -19.92
C TYR A 41 12.00 -0.03 -19.26
N THR A 42 12.22 -0.32 -17.97
CA THR A 42 13.43 0.14 -17.27
C THR A 42 14.68 -0.66 -17.65
N ILE A 43 14.56 -1.96 -17.92
CA ILE A 43 15.68 -2.83 -18.29
C ILE A 43 16.09 -2.62 -19.75
N ASP A 44 15.14 -2.60 -20.69
CA ASP A 44 15.40 -2.42 -22.12
C ASP A 44 14.41 -1.41 -22.73
N PRO A 45 14.65 -0.09 -22.54
CA PRO A 45 13.76 0.93 -23.06
C PRO A 45 13.72 0.94 -24.60
N LYS A 46 14.83 0.63 -25.27
CA LYS A 46 14.91 0.63 -26.74
C LYS A 46 14.06 -0.49 -27.33
N GLY A 47 14.26 -1.73 -26.87
CA GLY A 47 13.47 -2.87 -27.30
C GLY A 47 12.02 -2.80 -26.83
N PHE A 48 11.73 -2.13 -25.71
CA PHE A 48 10.36 -1.83 -25.30
C PHE A 48 9.67 -0.90 -26.30
N ILE A 49 10.30 0.24 -26.63
CA ILE A 49 9.75 1.23 -27.56
C ILE A 49 9.55 0.59 -28.93
N GLU A 50 10.53 -0.18 -29.39
CA GLU A 50 10.44 -0.89 -30.66
C GLU A 50 9.30 -1.90 -30.69
N ARG A 51 8.97 -2.60 -29.59
CA ARG A 51 7.91 -3.61 -29.60
C ARG A 51 6.52 -3.03 -29.33
N PHE A 52 6.42 -2.05 -28.44
CA PHE A 52 5.14 -1.61 -27.86
C PHE A 52 4.68 -0.23 -28.33
N CYS A 53 5.51 0.54 -29.02
CA CYS A 53 5.06 1.82 -29.56
C CYS A 53 4.21 1.62 -30.81
N GLU A 54 3.01 2.22 -30.80
CA GLU A 54 2.02 2.15 -31.88
C GLU A 54 2.30 3.11 -33.05
N ASN A 55 3.08 4.18 -32.82
CA ASN A 55 3.37 5.23 -33.80
C ASN A 55 4.85 5.25 -34.23
N LYS A 56 5.38 4.10 -34.68
CA LYS A 56 6.80 3.98 -35.10
C LYS A 56 7.15 4.93 -36.26
N ASP A 57 6.21 5.11 -37.19
CA ASP A 57 6.42 5.91 -38.40
C ASP A 57 6.16 7.41 -38.21
N LYS A 58 5.71 7.82 -37.01
CA LYS A 58 5.37 9.21 -36.68
C LYS A 58 6.12 9.69 -35.43
N PRO A 59 7.44 9.95 -35.54
CA PRO A 59 8.27 10.35 -34.39
C PRO A 59 7.80 11.65 -33.71
N LYS A 60 7.07 12.52 -34.43
CA LYS A 60 6.48 13.75 -33.87
C LYS A 60 5.43 13.51 -32.78
N MET A 61 4.94 12.27 -32.60
CA MET A 61 3.92 11.92 -31.60
C MET A 61 4.50 11.64 -30.20
N HIS A 62 5.83 11.70 -30.01
CA HIS A 62 6.50 11.55 -28.70
C HIS A 62 6.03 10.34 -27.88
N CYS A 63 5.90 9.19 -28.55
CA CYS A 63 5.43 7.96 -27.94
C CYS A 63 6.34 7.52 -26.79
N ASP A 64 7.65 7.35 -27.04
CA ASP A 64 8.69 7.01 -26.03
C ASP A 64 8.29 5.93 -25.00
N GLY A 65 7.41 4.98 -25.40
CA GLY A 65 6.82 3.97 -24.52
C GLY A 65 5.63 4.45 -23.67
N LYS A 66 5.39 5.76 -23.57
CA LYS A 66 4.33 6.43 -22.79
C LYS A 66 2.92 5.94 -23.14
N CYS A 67 2.64 5.64 -24.41
CA CYS A 67 1.32 5.13 -24.81
C CYS A 67 0.99 3.81 -24.10
N GLN A 68 1.94 2.87 -24.09
CA GLN A 68 1.75 1.57 -23.45
C GLN A 68 1.74 1.70 -21.92
N LEU A 69 2.63 2.52 -21.35
CA LEU A 69 2.66 2.81 -19.92
C LEU A 69 1.33 3.43 -19.44
N LYS A 70 0.74 4.33 -20.22
CA LYS A 70 -0.56 4.94 -19.91
C LYS A 70 -1.72 3.94 -20.00
N LYS A 71 -1.66 2.96 -20.90
CA LYS A 71 -2.69 1.91 -21.00
C LYS A 71 -2.70 1.03 -19.75
N VAL A 72 -1.54 0.65 -19.23
CA VAL A 72 -1.45 -0.21 -18.04
C VAL A 72 -1.76 0.51 -16.73
N THR A 73 -1.55 1.82 -16.64
CA THR A 73 -1.96 2.60 -15.46
C THR A 73 -3.45 2.93 -15.47
N LYS A 74 -4.00 3.32 -16.63
CA LYS A 74 -5.44 3.65 -16.74
C LYS A 74 -6.37 2.47 -16.45
N SER A 75 -5.96 1.23 -16.75
CA SER A 75 -6.76 0.04 -16.41
C SER A 75 -6.95 -0.18 -14.91
N SER A 76 -6.13 0.48 -14.08
CA SER A 76 -6.33 0.53 -12.62
C SER A 76 -7.27 1.67 -12.22
N ASP A 77 -7.27 2.79 -12.97
CA ASP A 77 -8.04 4.00 -12.66
C ASP A 77 -9.48 4.01 -13.22
N THR A 78 -9.87 3.05 -14.08
CA THR A 78 -11.22 3.03 -14.67
C THR A 78 -12.35 2.80 -13.65
N ASN A 79 -12.02 2.41 -12.40
CA ASN A 79 -12.98 2.39 -11.28
C ASN A 79 -12.99 3.69 -10.46
N SER A 80 -12.08 4.62 -10.71
CA SER A 80 -11.87 5.82 -9.90
C SER A 80 -12.38 7.11 -10.56
N GLN A 81 -13.11 7.02 -11.68
CA GLN A 81 -13.71 8.22 -12.32
C GLN A 81 -14.73 8.95 -11.41
N ASN A 82 -15.19 8.30 -10.34
CA ASN A 82 -16.04 8.89 -9.30
C ASN A 82 -15.39 8.89 -7.91
N GLU A 83 -14.08 8.65 -7.79
CA GLU A 83 -13.40 8.91 -6.52
C GLU A 83 -13.04 10.40 -6.47
N PRO A 84 -13.43 11.13 -5.40
CA PRO A 84 -12.92 12.46 -5.19
C PRO A 84 -11.40 12.35 -5.16
N LYS A 85 -10.72 13.07 -6.06
CA LYS A 85 -9.28 13.32 -5.92
C LYS A 85 -9.09 13.95 -4.56
N ILE A 86 -8.66 13.17 -3.58
CA ILE A 86 -8.19 13.70 -2.31
C ILE A 86 -6.86 14.36 -2.65
N GLU A 87 -6.93 15.64 -3.02
CA GLU A 87 -5.77 16.51 -3.05
C GLU A 87 -5.31 16.63 -1.59
N LEU A 88 -4.40 15.74 -1.22
CA LEU A 88 -3.83 15.68 0.12
C LEU A 88 -2.82 16.82 0.29
N THR A 89 -3.29 18.07 0.11
CA THR A 89 -2.60 19.25 0.64
C THR A 89 -2.89 19.31 2.13
N ARG A 90 -2.53 18.25 2.86
CA ARG A 90 -2.38 18.35 4.31
C ARG A 90 -1.04 19.04 4.49
N GLU A 91 -1.07 20.31 4.88
CA GLU A 91 0.09 20.88 5.57
C GLU A 91 0.40 19.93 6.72
N LEU A 92 1.44 19.12 6.56
CA LEU A 92 1.86 18.17 7.57
C LEU A 92 2.54 19.01 8.64
N THR A 93 1.77 19.47 9.63
CA THR A 93 2.34 20.14 10.80
C THR A 93 3.21 19.14 11.53
N TYR A 94 4.52 19.20 11.26
CA TYR A 94 5.51 18.37 11.93
C TYR A 94 5.64 18.83 13.38
N CYS A 95 5.09 18.05 14.31
CA CYS A 95 5.41 18.17 15.72
C CYS A 95 6.76 17.48 15.96
N LEU A 96 7.86 18.23 15.91
CA LEU A 96 9.15 17.69 16.35
C LEU A 96 9.17 17.64 17.88
N PRO A 97 9.26 16.45 18.51
CA PRO A 97 9.50 16.40 19.94
C PRO A 97 10.89 17.00 20.22
N THR A 98 10.94 17.98 21.12
CA THR A 98 12.23 18.45 21.63
C THR A 98 12.93 17.28 22.31
N LYS A 99 14.24 17.11 22.04
CA LYS A 99 15.04 15.98 22.52
C LYS A 99 14.81 15.80 24.02
N THR A 100 14.17 14.70 24.40
CA THR A 100 14.05 14.29 25.80
C THR A 100 15.27 13.46 26.15
N THR A 101 16.14 14.02 26.98
CA THR A 101 17.27 13.27 27.54
C THR A 101 16.72 12.41 28.69
N TYR A 102 16.49 11.13 28.43
CA TYR A 102 16.08 10.20 29.48
C TYR A 102 17.32 9.82 30.31
N GLN A 103 17.33 10.19 31.59
CA GLN A 103 18.24 9.61 32.56
C GLN A 103 17.51 8.48 33.29
N PHE A 104 18.00 7.25 33.12
CA PHE A 104 17.51 6.11 33.87
C PHE A 104 18.22 6.06 35.22
N PRO A 105 17.51 6.23 36.35
CA PRO A 105 18.12 6.04 37.66
C PRO A 105 18.46 4.56 37.82
N PHE A 106 19.75 4.25 37.95
CA PHE A 106 20.24 2.90 38.23
C PHE A 106 19.69 2.46 39.60
N HIS A 107 18.63 1.66 39.58
CA HIS A 107 18.07 1.09 40.80
C HIS A 107 18.94 -0.09 41.22
N LYS A 108 19.43 -0.07 42.46
CA LYS A 108 20.07 -1.23 43.09
C LYS A 108 19.09 -2.41 43.04
N PRO A 109 19.55 -3.67 42.90
CA PRO A 109 18.67 -4.83 42.87
C PRO A 109 17.85 -4.88 44.16
N ILE A 110 16.54 -4.62 44.04
CA ILE A 110 15.58 -4.66 45.14
C ILE A 110 15.13 -6.11 45.31
N SER A 111 15.28 -6.64 46.52
CA SER A 111 14.68 -7.90 46.96
C SER A 111 13.16 -7.78 46.83
N ILE A 112 12.56 -8.79 46.20
CA ILE A 112 11.15 -8.80 45.79
C ILE A 112 10.27 -8.76 47.04
N GLN A 113 9.63 -7.61 47.27
CA GLN A 113 8.44 -7.52 48.10
C GLN A 113 7.29 -6.95 47.25
N GLU A 114 6.10 -7.46 47.54
CA GLU A 114 4.90 -7.55 46.71
C GLU A 114 4.54 -6.32 45.85
N THR A 115 3.91 -6.62 44.72
CA THR A 115 3.60 -5.72 43.61
C THR A 115 2.86 -4.45 44.02
N ALA A 116 3.59 -3.41 44.40
CA ALA A 116 3.07 -2.05 44.45
C ALA A 116 2.96 -1.49 43.02
N TYR A 117 1.76 -1.05 42.64
CA TYR A 117 1.51 -0.38 41.36
C TYR A 117 2.45 0.81 41.19
N ARG A 118 3.43 0.71 40.28
CA ARG A 118 4.28 1.83 39.86
C ARG A 118 3.71 2.42 38.58
N ASN A 119 3.18 3.63 38.67
CA ASN A 119 2.79 4.42 37.51
C ASN A 119 3.97 5.28 37.05
N SER A 120 4.56 4.93 35.91
CA SER A 120 5.67 5.64 35.27
C SER A 120 5.20 6.64 34.22
N TYR A 121 3.93 7.07 34.26
CA TYR A 121 3.37 7.96 33.26
C TYR A 121 4.10 9.31 33.24
N SER A 122 4.81 9.56 32.14
CA SER A 122 5.36 10.86 31.79
C SER A 122 4.63 11.36 30.54
N TYR A 123 3.79 12.38 30.69
CA TYR A 123 3.22 13.05 29.52
C TYR A 123 4.31 13.89 28.86
N GLN A 124 4.46 13.77 27.55
CA GLN A 124 5.41 14.57 26.78
C GLN A 124 4.67 15.83 26.31
N ASN A 125 5.01 16.98 26.89
CA ASN A 125 4.43 18.26 26.48
C ASN A 125 5.07 18.68 25.16
N ALA A 126 4.46 18.28 24.04
CA ALA A 126 4.78 18.87 22.75
C ALA A 126 4.19 20.28 22.75
N GLN A 127 5.06 21.29 22.84
CA GLN A 127 4.69 22.69 22.67
C GLN A 127 4.32 22.91 21.18
N CYS A 128 3.11 22.54 20.81
CA CYS A 128 2.61 22.74 19.47
C CYS A 128 2.27 24.22 19.29
N ILE A 129 2.98 24.92 18.41
CA ILE A 129 2.59 26.28 18.00
C ILE A 129 1.38 26.13 17.06
N PHE A 130 0.19 26.21 17.64
CA PHE A 130 -1.06 26.17 16.90
C PHE A 130 -1.35 27.57 16.35
N HIS A 131 -1.14 27.77 15.05
CA HIS A 131 -1.64 28.95 14.36
C HIS A 131 -2.92 28.57 13.61
N PRO A 132 -4.06 29.25 13.85
CA PRO A 132 -5.22 29.08 12.99
C PRO A 132 -4.90 29.58 11.57
N PRO A 133 -5.50 28.99 10.51
CA PRO A 133 -5.28 29.46 9.15
C PRO A 133 -5.71 30.92 9.04
N ASN A 134 -4.81 31.78 8.55
CA ASN A 134 -5.18 33.14 8.17
C ASN A 134 -6.15 33.03 7.00
N GLY A 135 -7.42 33.34 7.25
CA GLY A 135 -8.43 33.45 6.21
C GLY A 135 -7.94 34.46 5.16
N ILE A 136 -7.62 33.96 3.97
CA ILE A 136 -7.33 34.81 2.82
C ILE A 136 -8.68 35.35 2.36
N LEU A 137 -8.85 36.67 2.45
CA LEU A 137 -9.94 37.44 1.84
C LEU A 137 -9.90 37.32 0.30
#